data_AF-A0A822IGZ0-F1
#
_entry.id   AF-A0A822IGZ0-F1
#
_cell.length_a   1.000
_cell.length_b   1.000
_cell.length_c   1.000
_cell.angle_alpha   90.00
_cell.angle_beta   90.00
_cell.angle_gamma   90.00
#
_symmetry.space_group_name_H-M   'P 1'
#
loop_
_entity.id
_entity.type
_entity.pdbx_description
1 polymer ?
#
loop_
_entity_poly.entity_id
_entity_poly.type
_entity_poly.pdbx_seq_one_letter_code
_entity_poly.pdbx_strand_id
1 'polypeptide(L)' 'LKGSIKVVAVKAPGFGDRKKEMLEDIAILTNGEVITEQL' A
#
# COMPACT_ATOMS: atom_id res chain seq x y z
N LEU A 1 -21.35 2.87 9.24
CA LEU A 1 -20.83 3.30 7.91
C LEU A 1 -21.87 4.20 7.25
N LYS A 2 -21.58 5.50 7.08
CA LYS A 2 -22.56 6.48 6.54
C LYS A 2 -22.79 6.38 5.02
N GLY A 3 -22.36 5.29 4.37
CA GLY A 3 -22.55 5.06 2.92
C GLY A 3 -21.79 6.00 1.98
N SER A 4 -21.05 6.98 2.51
CA SER A 4 -20.45 8.06 1.72
C SER A 4 -19.23 7.63 0.92
N ILE A 5 -18.51 6.57 1.32
CA ILE A 5 -17.29 6.12 0.65
C ILE A 5 -17.25 4.58 0.65
N LYS A 6 -17.06 3.97 -0.54
CA LYS A 6 -16.73 2.54 -0.68
C LYS A 6 -15.21 2.38 -0.56
N VAL A 7 -14.74 1.98 0.61
CA VAL A 7 -13.31 1.81 0.92
C VAL A 7 -13.06 0.47 1.58
N VAL A 8 -11.89 -0.11 1.33
CA VAL A 8 -11.35 -1.29 2.00
C VAL A 8 -9.91 -1.03 2.41
N ALA A 9 -9.51 -1.52 3.58
CA ALA A 9 -8.14 -1.44 4.07
C ALA A 9 -7.63 -2.85 4.38
N VAL A 10 -6.43 -3.16 3.91
CA VAL A 10 -5.74 -4.43 4.16
C VAL A 10 -4.34 -4.15 4.69
N LYS A 11 -3.76 -5.11 5.42
CA LYS A 11 -2.36 -5.00 5.85
C LYS A 11 -1.45 -5.12 4.64
N ALA A 12 -0.34 -4.37 4.65
CA ALA A 12 0.71 -4.52 3.67
C ALA A 12 1.24 -5.98 3.67
N PRO A 13 1.45 -6.58 2.49
CA PRO A 13 1.97 -7.93 2.39
C PRO A 13 3.44 -7.97 2.82
N GLY A 14 3.84 -9.07 3.47
CA GLY A 14 5.22 -9.25 3.93
C GLY A 14 5.60 -8.47 5.21
N PHE A 15 6.87 -8.60 5.59
CA PHE A 15 7.46 -8.02 6.80
C PHE A 15 8.89 -7.54 6.51
N GLY A 16 9.37 -6.56 7.28
CA GLY A 16 10.72 -6.01 7.13
C GLY A 16 10.94 -5.38 5.75
N ASP A 17 12.11 -5.60 5.17
CA ASP A 17 12.51 -5.05 3.86
C ASP A 17 11.63 -5.57 2.72
N ARG A 18 11.19 -6.84 2.80
CA ARG A 18 10.26 -7.44 1.83
C ARG A 18 8.92 -6.72 1.76
N LYS A 19 8.50 -6.04 2.84
CA LYS A 19 7.27 -5.24 2.80
C LYS A 19 7.44 -4.04 1.86
N LYS A 20 8.60 -3.40 1.86
CA LYS A 20 8.88 -2.23 1.02
C LYS A 20 8.93 -2.62 -0.44
N GLU A 21 9.71 -3.66 -0.76
CA GLU A 21 9.82 -4.21 -2.11
C GLU A 21 8.44 -4.58 -2.68
N MET A 22 7.62 -5.31 -1.91
CA MET A 22 6.28 -5.69 -2.37
C MET A 22 5.33 -4.49 -2.52
N LEU A 23 5.46 -3.46 -1.70
CA LEU A 23 4.65 -2.24 -1.84
C LEU A 23 5.09 -1.42 -3.05
N GLU A 24 6.40 -1.36 -3.35
CA GLU A 24 6.94 -0.74 -4.55
C GLU A 24 6.45 -1.44 -5.81
N ASP A 25 6.45 -2.78 -5.84
CA ASP A 25 5.91 -3.55 -6.96
C ASP A 25 4.43 -3.25 -7.21
N ILE A 26 3.62 -3.16 -6.13
CA ILE A 26 2.20 -2.82 -6.22
C ILE A 26 2.02 -1.40 -6.74
N ALA A 27 2.84 -0.46 -6.29
CA ALA A 27 2.81 0.92 -6.75
C ALA A 27 3.17 1.02 -8.23
N ILE A 28 4.20 0.32 -8.69
CA ILE A 28 4.58 0.26 -10.12
C ILE A 28 3.42 -0.33 -10.95
N LEU A 29 2.84 -1.45 -10.53
CA LEU A 29 1.76 -2.12 -11.25
C LEU A 29 0.48 -1.28 -11.35
N THR A 30 0.19 -0.50 -10.31
CA THR A 30 -1.02 0.34 -10.23
C THR A 30 -0.78 1.79 -10.65
N ASN A 31 0.47 2.12 -11.02
CA ASN A 31 0.93 3.49 -11.28
C ASN A 31 0.64 4.45 -10.09
N GLY A 32 0.75 3.92 -8.88
CA GLY A 32 0.61 4.63 -7.61
C GLY A 32 1.96 5.02 -7.01
N GLU A 33 1.92 5.76 -5.90
CA GLU A 33 3.11 6.17 -5.14
C GLU A 33 3.06 5.55 -3.74
N VAL A 34 4.16 4.91 -3.32
CA VAL A 34 4.27 4.36 -1.96
C VAL A 34 4.54 5.50 -0.99
N ILE A 35 3.59 5.78 -0.11
CA ILE A 35 3.77 6.73 0.98
C ILE A 35 4.47 6.02 2.15
N THR A 36 5.72 6.39 2.43
CA THR A 36 6.55 5.84 3.52
C THR A 36 7.26 6.98 4.26
N GLU A 37 7.45 6.84 5.58
CA GLU A 37 8.16 7.82 6.41
C GLU A 37 9.69 7.74 6.28
N GLN A 38 10.23 6.69 5.66
CA GLN A 38 11.66 6.58 5.35
C GLN A 38 11.94 7.04 3.92
N LEU A 39 12.60 8.20 3.81
CA LEU A 39 13.33 8.69 2.63
C LEU A 39 14.71 8.02 2.56
#